data_AF-A0A9Q5BS80-F1
#
_entry.id   AF-A0A9Q5BS80-F1
#
_cell.length_a   1.000
_cell.length_b   1.000
_cell.length_c   1.000
_cell.angle_alpha   90.00
_cell.angle_beta   90.00
_cell.angle_gamma   90.00
#
_symmetry.space_group_name_H-M   'P 1'
#
loop_
_entity.id
_entity.type
_entity.pdbx_description
1 polymer ?
#
loop_
_entity_poly.entity_id
_entity_poly.type
_entity_poly.pdbx_seq_one_letter_code
_entity_poly.pdbx_strand_id
1 'polypeptide(L)'
;MVSSVVREVKEETGLTVSNLELCGIQNWTDPTDHYRYLVFCYKTSHFTGSIQSSDEGEVFWIEREDLKNVQLADGFEAMLEIFEQPQLTENFYWFEDGEWKVENR
;
A
#
# COMPACT_ATOMS: atom_id res chain seq x y z
N MET A 1 -13.93 5.24 4.23
CA MET A 1 -12.60 4.66 3.96
C MET A 1 -12.54 3.19 4.32
N VAL A 2 -12.74 2.80 5.59
CA VAL A 2 -12.70 1.38 6.01
C VAL A 2 -13.63 0.48 5.18
N SER A 3 -14.88 0.90 4.95
CA SER A 3 -15.82 0.12 4.11
C SER A 3 -15.36 -0.05 2.67
N SER A 4 -14.65 0.93 2.12
CA SER A 4 -14.08 0.87 0.77
C SER A 4 -12.94 -0.14 0.74
N VAL A 5 -12.01 -0.10 1.71
CA VAL A 5 -10.91 -1.08 1.81
C VAL A 5 -11.41 -2.51 1.92
N VAL A 6 -12.44 -2.75 2.75
CA VAL A 6 -13.05 -4.08 2.88
C VAL A 6 -13.66 -4.55 1.55
N ARG A 7 -14.24 -3.63 0.77
CA ARG A 7 -14.82 -3.94 -0.54
C ARG A 7 -13.74 -4.25 -1.57
N GLU A 8 -12.75 -3.36 -1.76
CA GLU A 8 -11.70 -3.54 -2.78
C GLU A 8 -10.90 -4.82 -2.52
N VAL A 9 -10.47 -5.07 -1.28
CA VAL A 9 -9.75 -6.32 -0.94
C VAL A 9 -10.58 -7.55 -1.28
N LYS A 10 -11.91 -7.49 -1.10
CA LYS A 10 -12.80 -8.61 -1.45
C LYS A 10 -12.91 -8.80 -2.96
N GLU A 11 -13.02 -7.73 -3.71
CA GLU A 11 -13.14 -7.74 -5.17
C GLU A 11 -11.83 -8.21 -5.85
N GLU A 12 -10.69 -7.76 -5.35
CA GLU A 12 -9.38 -8.03 -5.96
C GLU A 12 -8.74 -9.34 -5.49
N THR A 13 -9.00 -9.80 -4.26
CA THR A 13 -8.29 -10.95 -3.65
C THR A 13 -9.21 -12.09 -3.22
N GLY A 14 -10.53 -11.89 -3.23
CA GLY A 14 -11.50 -12.85 -2.69
C GLY A 14 -11.56 -12.91 -1.15
N LEU A 15 -10.69 -12.19 -0.43
CA LEU A 15 -10.62 -12.21 1.03
C LEU A 15 -11.60 -11.21 1.66
N THR A 16 -12.25 -11.61 2.75
CA THR A 16 -13.03 -10.70 3.59
C THR A 16 -12.20 -10.34 4.82
N VAL A 17 -11.79 -9.09 4.92
CA VAL A 17 -10.92 -8.56 5.98
C VAL A 17 -11.70 -7.82 7.08
N SER A 18 -11.13 -7.77 8.28
CA SER A 18 -11.68 -7.07 9.45
C SER A 18 -10.55 -6.58 10.35
N ASN A 19 -10.87 -5.83 11.42
CA ASN A 19 -9.90 -5.30 12.38
C ASN A 19 -8.71 -4.58 11.70
N LEU A 20 -9.03 -3.72 10.75
CA LEU A 20 -8.05 -2.96 9.97
C LEU A 20 -7.39 -1.89 10.85
N GLU A 21 -6.06 -1.87 10.83
CA GLU A 21 -5.22 -0.87 11.48
C GLU A 21 -4.68 0.09 10.41
N LEU A 22 -4.88 1.40 10.60
CA LEU A 22 -4.27 2.41 9.75
C LEU A 22 -2.78 2.52 10.10
N CYS A 23 -1.91 2.24 9.13
CA CYS A 23 -0.46 2.33 9.28
C CYS A 23 0.03 3.76 9.00
N GLY A 24 -0.54 4.39 7.99
CA GLY A 24 -0.14 5.73 7.59
C GLY A 24 -0.81 6.18 6.30
N ILE A 25 -0.34 7.31 5.79
CA ILE A 25 -0.82 7.90 4.54
C ILE A 25 0.35 8.05 3.59
N GLN A 26 0.24 7.45 2.42
CA GLN A 26 1.12 7.77 1.30
C GLN A 26 0.50 8.90 0.48
N ASN A 27 1.28 9.91 0.12
CA ASN A 27 0.75 11.00 -0.70
C ASN A 27 1.78 11.69 -1.58
N TRP A 28 1.29 12.20 -2.71
CA TRP A 28 2.08 12.94 -3.69
C TRP A 28 1.21 13.95 -4.43
N THR A 29 1.86 14.96 -5.02
CA THR A 29 1.19 15.91 -5.91
C THR A 29 1.62 15.63 -7.34
N ASP A 30 0.66 15.53 -8.25
CA ASP A 30 0.95 15.41 -9.67
C ASP A 30 1.60 16.72 -10.16
N PRO A 31 2.81 16.66 -10.74
CA PRO A 31 3.53 17.85 -11.18
C PRO A 31 2.89 18.53 -12.40
N THR A 32 1.99 17.85 -13.11
CA THR A 32 1.35 18.33 -14.33
C THR A 32 -0.09 18.78 -14.14
N ASP A 33 -0.88 18.05 -13.34
CA ASP A 33 -2.33 18.22 -13.24
C ASP A 33 -2.80 18.85 -11.92
N HIS A 34 -1.88 19.28 -11.05
CA HIS A 34 -2.15 19.95 -9.77
C HIS A 34 -3.09 19.19 -8.81
N TYR A 35 -3.28 17.88 -9.02
CA TYR A 35 -4.01 17.01 -8.10
C TYR A 35 -3.09 16.43 -7.04
N ARG A 36 -3.60 16.30 -5.82
CA ARG A 36 -2.92 15.58 -4.74
C ARG A 36 -3.57 14.22 -4.56
N TYR A 37 -2.77 13.18 -4.67
CA TYR A 37 -3.17 11.81 -4.37
C TYR A 37 -2.97 11.54 -2.88
N LEU A 38 -3.94 10.88 -2.26
CA LEU A 38 -3.91 10.43 -0.88
C LEU A 38 -4.26 8.94 -0.85
N VAL A 39 -3.31 8.12 -0.42
CA VAL A 39 -3.45 6.68 -0.27
C VAL A 39 -3.41 6.34 1.22
N PHE A 40 -4.47 5.71 1.72
CA PHE A 40 -4.57 5.29 3.11
C PHE A 40 -4.13 3.83 3.23
N CYS A 41 -3.04 3.61 3.94
CA CYS A 41 -2.39 2.31 4.05
C CYS A 41 -2.89 1.57 5.30
N TYR A 42 -3.56 0.42 5.11
CA TYR A 42 -4.10 -0.38 6.20
C TYR A 42 -3.46 -1.77 6.25
N LYS A 43 -3.30 -2.32 7.46
CA LYS A 43 -2.91 -3.73 7.67
C LYS A 43 -3.92 -4.48 8.53
N THR A 44 -3.96 -5.80 8.38
CA THR A 44 -4.66 -6.68 9.30
C THR A 44 -4.14 -8.11 9.18
N SER A 45 -4.32 -8.88 10.25
CA SER A 45 -4.16 -10.34 10.27
C SER A 45 -5.51 -11.08 10.34
N HIS A 46 -6.63 -10.36 10.33
CA HIS A 46 -7.97 -10.93 10.50
C HIS A 46 -8.71 -10.98 9.16
N PHE A 47 -8.72 -12.16 8.55
CA PHE A 47 -9.40 -12.39 7.28
C PHE A 47 -10.09 -13.75 7.23
N THR A 48 -11.07 -13.88 6.34
CA THR A 48 -11.73 -15.15 5.99
C THR A 48 -11.85 -15.28 4.47
N GLY A 49 -12.10 -16.50 4.00
CA GLY A 49 -12.18 -16.82 2.57
C GLY A 49 -10.94 -17.52 2.05
N SER A 50 -10.77 -17.51 0.73
CA SER A 50 -9.63 -18.10 0.04
C SER A 50 -9.13 -17.10 -0.98
N ILE A 51 -7.81 -17.03 -1.13
CA ILE A 51 -7.16 -16.12 -2.06
C ILE A 51 -7.56 -16.47 -3.50
N GLN A 52 -7.86 -15.45 -4.28
CA GLN A 52 -8.26 -15.55 -5.67
C GLN A 52 -7.73 -14.35 -6.43
N SER A 53 -7.14 -14.58 -7.61
CA SER A 53 -6.69 -13.51 -8.51
C SER A 53 -7.86 -12.84 -9.23
N SER A 54 -7.68 -11.58 -9.61
CA SER A 54 -8.66 -10.79 -10.37
C SER A 54 -8.15 -10.49 -11.79
N ASP A 55 -8.92 -9.73 -12.57
CA ASP A 55 -8.49 -9.25 -13.88
C ASP A 55 -7.31 -8.26 -13.81
N GLU A 56 -6.97 -7.76 -12.62
CA GLU A 56 -5.86 -6.83 -12.39
C GLU A 56 -4.50 -7.53 -12.21
N GLY A 57 -4.49 -8.84 -11.94
CA GLY A 57 -3.27 -9.62 -11.85
C GLY A 57 -3.33 -10.81 -10.90
N GLU A 58 -2.22 -11.55 -10.84
CA GLU A 58 -2.05 -12.67 -9.92
C GLU A 58 -1.85 -12.16 -8.48
N VAL A 59 -2.55 -12.78 -7.54
CA VAL A 59 -2.43 -12.49 -6.09
C VAL A 59 -1.98 -13.75 -5.38
N PHE A 60 -0.89 -13.66 -4.63
CA PHE A 60 -0.28 -14.78 -3.94
C PHE A 60 0.29 -14.36 -2.57
N TRP A 61 0.53 -15.35 -1.71
CA TRP A 61 1.22 -15.13 -0.44
C TRP A 61 2.73 -15.24 -0.63
N ILE A 62 3.48 -14.32 -0.02
CA ILE A 62 4.94 -14.34 0.02
C ILE A 62 5.41 -14.14 1.45
N GLU A 63 6.48 -14.84 1.82
CA GLU A 63 7.14 -14.60 3.10
C GLU A 63 7.88 -13.26 3.07
N ARG A 64 7.88 -12.55 4.20
CA ARG A 64 8.46 -11.19 4.28
C ARG A 64 9.94 -11.17 3.89
N GLU A 65 10.69 -12.19 4.28
CA GLU A 65 12.12 -12.31 3.98
C GLU A 65 12.44 -12.54 2.51
N ASP A 66 11.44 -12.99 1.73
CA ASP A 66 11.55 -13.28 0.30
C ASP A 66 11.18 -12.08 -0.58
N LEU A 67 10.63 -10.99 -0.02
CA LEU A 67 10.31 -9.77 -0.77
C LEU A 67 11.54 -9.19 -1.49
N LYS A 68 12.73 -9.33 -0.92
CA LYS A 68 14.00 -8.90 -1.53
C LYS A 68 14.39 -9.68 -2.80
N ASN A 69 13.74 -10.82 -3.04
CA ASN A 69 14.02 -11.72 -4.16
C ASN A 69 13.08 -11.50 -5.35
N VAL A 70 12.11 -10.58 -5.24
CA VAL A 70 11.15 -10.27 -6.31
C VAL A 70 11.30 -8.82 -6.78
N GLN A 71 10.91 -8.57 -8.03
CA GLN A 71 10.86 -7.20 -8.54
C GLN A 71 9.67 -6.47 -7.92
N LEU A 72 9.95 -5.49 -7.08
CA LEU A 72 8.95 -4.65 -6.43
C LEU A 72 8.59 -3.45 -7.31
N ALA A 73 7.41 -2.88 -7.06
CA ALA A 73 7.04 -1.60 -7.65
C ALA A 73 7.93 -0.48 -7.09
N ASP A 74 8.13 0.57 -7.89
CA ASP A 74 8.87 1.76 -7.45
C ASP A 74 8.23 2.33 -6.17
N GLY A 75 9.07 2.60 -5.16
CA GLY A 75 8.62 3.15 -3.88
C GLY A 75 7.99 2.14 -2.91
N PHE A 76 7.88 0.86 -3.27
CA PHE A 76 7.31 -0.17 -2.38
C PHE A 76 8.09 -0.31 -1.06
N GLU A 77 9.42 -0.27 -1.09
CA GLU A 77 10.25 -0.39 0.11
C GLU A 77 9.99 0.76 1.09
N ALA A 78 9.95 2.00 0.60
CA ALA A 78 9.64 3.17 1.43
C ALA A 78 8.19 3.11 1.97
N MET A 79 7.25 2.60 1.17
CA MET A 79 5.89 2.34 1.64
C MET A 79 5.87 1.24 2.72
N LEU A 80 6.64 0.16 2.59
CA LEU A 80 6.66 -0.93 3.56
C LEU A 80 7.14 -0.47 4.94
N GLU A 81 8.09 0.47 5.00
CA GLU A 81 8.58 1.01 6.27
C GLU A 81 7.48 1.58 7.16
N ILE A 82 6.47 2.27 6.60
CA ILE A 82 5.34 2.81 7.39
C ILE A 82 4.42 1.70 7.93
N PHE A 83 4.44 0.49 7.37
CA PHE A 83 3.72 -0.66 7.92
C PHE A 83 4.46 -1.31 9.08
N GLU A 84 5.80 -1.25 9.06
CA GLU A 84 6.68 -1.95 10.00
C GLU A 84 7.12 -1.10 11.19
N GLN A 85 7.13 0.23 11.03
CA GLN A 85 7.61 1.18 12.02
C GLN A 85 6.48 2.08 12.52
N PRO A 86 5.85 1.80 13.68
CA PRO A 86 4.66 2.53 14.15
C PRO A 86 4.89 4.03 14.40
N GLN A 87 6.13 4.48 14.52
CA GLN A 87 6.48 5.88 14.65
C GLN A 87 6.38 6.66 13.32
N LEU A 88 6.43 5.96 12.19
CA LEU A 88 6.26 6.54 10.86
C LEU A 88 4.78 6.45 10.48
N THR A 89 4.21 7.57 10.07
CA THR A 89 2.78 7.73 9.78
C THR A 89 2.51 8.36 8.42
N GLU A 90 3.53 8.93 7.77
CA GLU A 90 3.42 9.53 6.45
C GLU A 90 4.57 9.06 5.54
N ASN A 91 4.22 8.68 4.31
CA ASN A 91 5.15 8.40 3.22
C ASN A 91 4.90 9.46 2.12
N PHE A 92 5.76 10.48 2.08
CA PHE A 92 5.55 11.68 1.27
C PHE A 92 6.46 11.67 0.04
N TYR A 93 5.87 11.78 -1.15
CA TYR A 93 6.64 11.94 -2.39
C TYR A 93 6.46 13.34 -2.99
N TRP A 94 7.56 13.82 -3.58
CA TRP A 94 7.56 15.03 -4.40
C TRP A 94 8.49 14.83 -5.59
N PHE A 95 8.26 15.64 -6.63
CA PHE A 95 9.08 15.64 -7.83
C PHE A 95 10.04 16.82 -7.78
N GLU A 96 11.35 16.55 -7.88
CA GLU A 96 12.41 17.55 -7.79
C GLU A 96 13.55 17.17 -8.75
N ASP A 97 14.04 18.14 -9.53
CA ASP A 97 15.15 17.97 -10.47
C ASP A 97 14.99 16.81 -11.47
N GLY A 98 13.75 16.51 -11.87
CA GLY A 98 13.45 15.42 -12.82
C GLY A 98 13.35 14.04 -12.19
N GLU A 99 13.42 13.94 -10.87
CA GLU A 99 13.39 12.68 -10.12
C GLU A 99 12.30 12.71 -9.04
N TRP A 100 11.70 11.55 -8.78
CA TRP A 100 10.84 11.35 -7.61
C TRP A 100 11.71 11.21 -6.37
N LYS A 101 11.37 11.97 -5.33
CA LYS A 101 11.96 11.91 -4.00
C LYS A 101 10.91 11.41 -3.00
N VAL A 102 11.36 10.79 -1.92
CA VAL A 102 10.51 10.20 -0.88
C VAL A 102 11.06 10.51 0.50
N GLU A 103 10.16 10.78 1.44
CA GLU A 103 10.47 10.94 2.86
C GLU A 103 9.41 10.24 3.71
N ASN A 104 9.86 9.43 4.66
CA ASN A 104 9.02 8.86 5.70
C ASN A 104 9.09 9.71 6.96
N ARG A 105 7.94 10.03 7.54
CA ARG A 105 7.81 10.86 8.75
C ARG A 105 6.94 10.21 9.79
#